data_AF-A0AAV5WCL8-F1
#
_entry.id   AF-A0AAV5WCL8-F1
#
_cell.length_a   1.000
_cell.length_b   1.000
_cell.length_c   1.000
_cell.angle_alpha   90.00
_cell.angle_beta   90.00
_cell.angle_gamma   90.00
#
_symmetry.space_group_name_H-M   'P 1'
#
loop_
_entity.id
_entity.type
_entity.pdbx_description
1 polymer ?
#
loop_
_entity_poly.entity_id
_entity_poly.type
_entity_poly.pdbx_seq_one_letter_code
_entity_poly.pdbx_strand_id
1 'polypeptide(L)'
;FCGSLRSFSSLPSSVTRLGCYHGRTNVQSFSPSVNSLENDVVSVLHVPLSTLKEESKLRMVEREKKDKLRREKMLKKEAGYAALVAKYEASQKKAEKAKDEQDAVLERRMREIHEYFGYWMDPKDPRFELMLQQKEAQEKKAEKMAKRAELVKKKIAEVM
;
A
#
# COMPACT_ATOMS: atom_id res chain seq x y z
N PHE A 1 70.76 -19.86 13.18
CA PHE A 1 69.32 -19.97 13.42
C PHE A 1 68.57 -19.43 12.21
N CYS A 2 68.24 -20.29 11.25
CA CYS A 2 67.43 -19.89 10.10
C CYS A 2 65.98 -20.29 10.38
N GLY A 3 65.11 -19.28 10.52
CA GLY A 3 63.71 -19.43 10.87
C GLY A 3 62.92 -20.13 9.77
N SER A 4 62.08 -21.06 10.20
CA SER A 4 61.10 -21.76 9.38
C SER A 4 60.02 -20.78 8.89
N LEU A 5 60.15 -20.31 7.65
CA LEU A 5 58.99 -19.86 6.88
C LEU A 5 58.36 -21.10 6.25
N ARG A 6 57.30 -21.62 6.89
CA ARG A 6 56.45 -22.65 6.31
C ARG A 6 55.73 -22.07 5.09
N SER A 7 56.25 -22.33 3.90
CA SER A 7 55.56 -22.07 2.64
C SER A 7 54.35 -23.02 2.56
N PHE A 8 53.17 -22.48 2.81
CA PHE A 8 51.90 -23.16 2.59
C PHE A 8 51.60 -23.13 1.07
N SER A 9 52.30 -23.95 0.28
CA SER A 9 51.92 -24.18 -1.12
C SER A 9 51.07 -25.44 -1.19
N SER A 10 49.77 -25.29 -1.42
CA SER A 10 48.82 -26.40 -1.64
C SER A 10 48.97 -27.07 -3.01
N LEU A 11 50.12 -26.87 -3.68
CA LEU A 11 50.41 -27.43 -4.99
C LEU A 11 51.31 -28.67 -4.85
N PRO A 12 51.10 -29.71 -5.67
CA PRO A 12 51.89 -30.93 -5.61
C PRO A 12 53.38 -30.65 -5.82
N SER A 13 54.22 -31.37 -5.09
CA SER A 13 55.69 -31.24 -5.05
C SER A 13 56.40 -31.38 -6.41
N SER A 14 55.70 -31.86 -7.43
CA SER A 14 56.16 -31.93 -8.82
C SER A 14 56.30 -30.55 -9.48
N VAL A 15 55.54 -29.54 -9.04
CA VAL A 15 55.52 -28.20 -9.66
C VAL A 15 56.50 -27.23 -8.98
N THR A 16 56.75 -27.40 -7.68
CA THR A 16 57.59 -26.49 -6.87
C THR A 16 59.09 -26.78 -6.93
N ARG A 17 59.53 -27.84 -7.61
CA ARG A 17 60.95 -28.26 -7.64
C ARG A 17 61.87 -27.41 -8.54
N LEU A 18 61.32 -26.56 -9.40
CA LEU A 18 62.08 -25.88 -10.47
C LEU A 18 62.60 -24.48 -10.11
N GLY A 19 62.20 -23.91 -8.97
CA GLY A 19 62.57 -22.54 -8.59
C GLY A 19 64.02 -22.33 -8.13
N CYS A 20 64.82 -23.38 -7.89
CA CYS A 20 66.13 -23.27 -7.22
C CYS A 20 67.30 -23.97 -7.93
N TYR A 21 67.17 -24.45 -9.16
CA TYR A 21 68.29 -25.08 -9.90
C TYR A 21 68.74 -24.22 -11.07
N HIS A 22 69.69 -23.33 -10.81
CA HIS A 22 70.41 -22.61 -11.85
C HIS A 22 71.30 -23.61 -12.61
N GLY A 23 70.91 -23.98 -13.83
CA GLY A 23 71.87 -24.33 -14.88
C GLY A 23 71.80 -25.69 -15.57
N ARG A 24 70.82 -26.59 -15.30
CA ARG A 24 70.73 -27.89 -16.03
C ARG A 24 69.32 -28.40 -16.34
N THR A 25 68.34 -27.52 -16.53
CA THR A 25 66.99 -27.93 -16.98
C THR A 25 66.77 -27.43 -18.40
N ASN A 26 66.33 -28.33 -19.29
CA ASN A 26 65.98 -27.99 -20.66
C ASN A 26 64.89 -26.92 -20.67
N VAL A 27 65.19 -25.77 -21.27
CA VAL A 27 64.38 -24.54 -21.25
C VAL A 27 63.02 -24.73 -21.95
N GLN A 28 62.87 -25.78 -22.77
CA GLN A 28 61.64 -26.04 -23.54
C GLN A 28 60.41 -26.42 -22.70
N SER A 29 60.53 -26.71 -21.41
CA SER A 29 59.42 -27.21 -20.58
C SER A 29 58.63 -26.15 -19.82
N PHE A 30 58.91 -24.86 -20.00
CA PHE A 30 58.30 -23.77 -19.19
C PHE A 30 57.28 -22.92 -19.93
N SER A 31 57.21 -23.00 -21.26
CA SER A 31 56.13 -22.35 -22.00
C SER A 31 54.86 -23.17 -21.87
N PRO A 32 53.70 -22.56 -21.56
CA PRO A 32 52.43 -23.26 -21.60
C PRO A 32 52.21 -23.89 -22.98
N SER A 33 51.52 -25.03 -23.00
CA SER A 33 51.19 -25.69 -24.26
C SER A 33 50.25 -24.81 -25.09
N VAL A 34 50.29 -24.98 -26.41
CA VAL A 34 49.44 -24.23 -27.35
C VAL A 34 47.96 -24.35 -26.95
N ASN A 35 47.52 -25.53 -26.54
CA ASN A 35 46.15 -25.77 -26.06
C ASN A 35 45.81 -24.98 -24.78
N SER A 36 46.78 -24.80 -23.87
CA SER A 36 46.55 -23.99 -22.66
C SER A 36 46.39 -22.51 -23.02
N LEU A 37 47.23 -22.01 -23.94
CA LEU A 37 47.14 -20.64 -24.41
C LEU A 37 45.82 -20.37 -25.14
N GLU A 38 45.37 -21.28 -25.98
CA GLU A 38 44.07 -21.15 -26.67
C GLU A 38 42.90 -21.11 -25.67
N ASN A 39 42.93 -21.96 -24.63
CA ASN A 39 41.91 -21.94 -23.57
C ASN A 39 41.94 -20.64 -22.74
N ASP A 40 43.13 -20.09 -22.47
CA ASP A 40 43.28 -18.82 -21.76
C ASP A 40 42.79 -17.63 -22.60
N VAL A 41 43.06 -17.65 -23.91
CA VAL A 41 42.59 -16.62 -24.87
C VAL A 41 41.07 -16.69 -25.08
N VAL A 42 40.48 -17.89 -25.04
CA VAL A 42 39.03 -18.11 -25.15
C VAL A 42 38.31 -17.92 -23.80
N SER A 43 39.05 -17.70 -22.71
CA SER A 43 38.45 -17.53 -21.39
C SER A 43 37.49 -16.33 -21.37
N VAL A 44 36.20 -16.61 -21.10
CA VAL A 44 35.10 -15.62 -21.05
C VAL A 44 35.31 -14.54 -19.97
N LEU A 45 36.29 -14.74 -19.10
CA LEU A 45 36.66 -13.83 -18.02
C LEU A 45 37.39 -12.57 -18.51
N HIS A 46 37.94 -12.57 -19.73
CA HIS A 46 38.69 -11.44 -20.28
C HIS A 46 37.89 -10.73 -21.38
N VAL A 47 37.22 -9.64 -20.98
CA VAL A 47 36.44 -8.78 -21.88
C VAL A 47 37.29 -7.56 -22.28
N PRO A 48 37.35 -7.18 -23.57
CA PRO A 48 38.11 -6.02 -23.99
C PRO A 48 37.56 -4.72 -23.37
N LEU A 49 38.47 -3.79 -23.05
CA LEU A 49 38.10 -2.54 -22.38
C LEU A 49 37.13 -1.68 -23.21
N SER A 50 37.17 -1.77 -24.54
CA SER A 50 36.26 -1.06 -25.45
C SER A 50 34.81 -1.48 -25.24
N THR A 51 34.53 -2.78 -25.21
CA THR A 51 33.16 -3.30 -25.03
C THR A 51 32.63 -2.99 -23.64
N LEU A 52 33.46 -3.09 -22.60
CA LEU A 52 33.07 -2.69 -21.23
C LEU A 52 32.68 -1.21 -21.14
N LYS A 53 33.41 -0.33 -21.85
CA LYS A 53 33.09 1.11 -21.90
C LYS A 53 31.76 1.36 -22.62
N GLU A 54 31.48 0.65 -23.69
CA GLU A 54 30.22 0.76 -24.43
C GLU A 54 29.04 0.24 -23.60
N GLU A 55 29.17 -0.93 -22.98
CA GLU A 55 28.16 -1.48 -22.07
C GLU A 55 27.88 -0.55 -20.88
N SER A 56 28.93 0.04 -20.29
CA SER A 56 28.78 1.00 -19.20
C SER A 56 27.97 2.22 -19.65
N LYS A 57 28.27 2.78 -20.82
CA LYS A 57 27.52 3.91 -21.40
C LYS A 57 26.05 3.53 -21.65
N LEU A 58 25.79 2.36 -22.22
CA LEU A 58 24.42 1.88 -22.45
C LEU A 58 23.65 1.74 -21.13
N ARG A 59 24.25 1.12 -20.11
CA ARG A 59 23.64 0.97 -18.78
C ARG A 59 23.35 2.33 -18.13
N MET A 60 24.22 3.31 -18.30
CA MET A 60 23.99 4.67 -17.78
C MET A 60 22.80 5.33 -18.47
N VAL A 61 22.73 5.27 -19.80
CA VAL A 61 21.59 5.81 -20.57
C VAL A 61 20.27 5.12 -20.19
N GLU A 62 20.27 3.81 -20.01
CA GLU A 62 19.09 3.08 -19.54
C GLU A 62 18.64 3.48 -18.14
N ARG A 63 19.59 3.66 -17.21
CA ARG A 63 19.29 4.16 -15.86
C ARG A 63 18.69 5.55 -15.90
N GLU A 64 19.29 6.47 -16.66
CA GLU A 64 18.77 7.82 -16.82
C GLU A 64 17.37 7.84 -17.42
N LYS A 65 17.08 7.00 -18.42
CA LYS A 65 15.73 6.85 -18.98
C LYS A 65 14.73 6.38 -17.91
N LYS A 66 15.08 5.36 -17.13
CA LYS A 66 14.22 4.84 -16.05
C LYS A 66 13.99 5.90 -14.97
N ASP A 67 15.01 6.66 -14.61
CA ASP A 67 14.91 7.72 -13.60
C ASP A 67 14.08 8.91 -14.09
N LYS A 68 14.21 9.30 -15.36
CA LYS A 68 13.36 10.32 -15.99
C LYS A 68 11.89 9.88 -15.97
N LEU A 69 11.60 8.65 -16.42
CA LEU A 69 10.24 8.10 -16.38
C LEU A 69 9.67 8.02 -14.95
N ARG A 70 10.51 7.66 -13.97
CA ARG A 70 10.12 7.65 -12.55
C ARG A 70 9.78 9.06 -12.07
N ARG A 71 10.62 10.06 -12.36
CA ARG A 71 10.39 11.46 -11.99
C ARG A 71 9.11 12.01 -12.62
N GLU A 72 8.89 11.77 -13.90
CA GLU A 72 7.66 12.20 -14.59
C GLU A 72 6.41 11.60 -13.95
N LYS A 73 6.44 10.32 -13.58
CA LYS A 73 5.33 9.67 -12.86
C LYS A 73 5.09 10.29 -11.48
N MET A 74 6.15 10.65 -10.76
CA MET A 74 6.03 11.31 -9.45
C MET A 74 5.43 12.71 -9.60
N LEU A 75 5.94 13.52 -10.53
CA LEU A 75 5.43 14.87 -10.78
C LEU A 75 3.95 14.89 -11.16
N LYS A 76 3.50 13.93 -11.99
CA LYS A 76 2.08 13.77 -12.33
C LYS A 76 1.21 13.45 -11.11
N LYS A 77 1.72 12.65 -10.17
CA LYS A 77 1.01 12.31 -8.93
C LYS A 77 1.00 13.48 -7.95
N GLU A 78 2.12 14.18 -7.82
CA GLU A 78 2.24 15.38 -6.97
C GLU A 78 1.29 16.49 -7.42
N ALA A 79 1.18 16.72 -8.73
CA ALA A 79 0.24 17.71 -9.29
C ALA A 79 -1.22 17.40 -8.92
N GLY A 80 -1.60 16.11 -8.83
CA GLY A 80 -2.95 15.68 -8.44
C GLY A 80 -3.16 15.55 -6.92
N TYR A 81 -2.10 15.64 -6.12
CA TYR A 81 -2.14 15.29 -4.70
C TYR A 81 -3.04 16.24 -3.89
N ALA A 82 -2.89 17.55 -4.09
CA ALA A 82 -3.70 18.54 -3.39
C ALA A 82 -5.21 18.37 -3.63
N ALA A 83 -5.60 18.08 -4.88
CA ALA A 83 -7.00 17.83 -5.21
C ALA A 83 -7.52 16.52 -4.58
N LEU A 84 -6.69 15.48 -4.48
CA LEU A 84 -7.05 14.23 -3.83
C LEU A 84 -7.24 14.42 -2.32
N VAL A 85 -6.33 15.16 -1.67
CA VAL A 85 -6.44 15.52 -0.25
C VAL A 85 -7.73 16.30 0.01
N ALA A 86 -8.02 17.34 -0.78
CA ALA A 86 -9.25 18.12 -0.63
C ALA A 86 -10.52 17.27 -0.80
N LYS A 87 -10.55 16.33 -1.74
CA LYS A 87 -11.66 15.38 -1.90
C LYS A 87 -11.82 14.46 -0.69
N TYR A 88 -10.71 13.98 -0.14
CA TYR A 88 -10.71 13.11 1.03
C TYR A 88 -11.22 13.86 2.27
N GLU A 89 -10.72 15.06 2.54
CA GLU A 89 -11.18 15.90 3.64
C GLU A 89 -12.67 16.26 3.50
N ALA A 90 -13.13 16.59 2.29
CA ALA A 90 -14.55 16.84 2.04
C ALA A 90 -15.40 15.59 2.29
N SER A 91 -14.89 14.40 1.97
CA SER A 91 -15.56 13.13 2.26
C SER A 91 -15.63 12.86 3.77
N GLN A 92 -14.56 13.15 4.52
CA GLN A 92 -14.55 13.00 5.98
C GLN A 92 -15.57 13.93 6.64
N LYS A 93 -15.57 15.21 6.28
CA LYS A 93 -16.55 16.17 6.80
C LYS A 93 -17.99 15.78 6.49
N LYS A 94 -18.26 15.19 5.31
CA LYS A 94 -19.60 14.67 4.96
C LYS A 94 -19.95 13.44 5.80
N ALA A 95 -19.01 12.53 6.02
CA ALA A 95 -19.22 11.34 6.84
C ALA A 95 -19.47 11.69 8.30
N GLU A 96 -18.75 12.67 8.85
CA GLU A 96 -18.96 13.22 10.19
C GLU A 96 -20.35 13.84 10.31
N LYS A 97 -20.71 14.77 9.41
CA LYS A 97 -22.06 15.37 9.40
C LYS A 97 -23.18 14.35 9.27
N ALA A 98 -23.00 13.32 8.44
CA ALA A 98 -24.01 12.27 8.29
C ALA A 98 -24.18 11.45 9.58
N LYS A 99 -23.10 11.21 10.33
CA LYS A 99 -23.18 10.56 11.65
C LYS A 99 -23.86 11.48 12.67
N ASP A 100 -23.46 12.75 12.71
CA ASP A 100 -24.06 13.74 13.61
C ASP A 100 -25.58 13.89 13.35
N GLU A 101 -25.99 13.89 12.08
CA GLU A 101 -27.41 13.92 11.68
C GLU A 101 -28.14 12.64 12.09
N GLN A 102 -27.53 11.46 11.94
CA GLN A 102 -28.10 10.19 12.37
C GLN A 102 -28.27 10.15 13.90
N ASP A 103 -27.25 10.57 14.64
CA ASP A 103 -27.28 10.62 16.10
C ASP A 103 -28.30 11.64 16.59
N ALA A 104 -28.40 12.81 15.96
CA ALA A 104 -29.42 13.81 16.29
C ALA A 104 -30.85 13.30 16.02
N VAL A 105 -31.07 12.55 14.94
CA VAL A 105 -32.38 11.94 14.65
C VAL A 105 -32.70 10.85 15.68
N LEU A 106 -31.72 10.02 16.05
CA LEU A 106 -31.89 8.99 17.08
C LEU A 106 -32.21 9.62 18.43
N GLU A 107 -31.50 10.67 18.84
CA GLU A 107 -31.78 11.39 20.09
C GLU A 107 -33.18 11.99 20.13
N ARG A 108 -33.64 12.60 19.02
CA ARG A 108 -35.01 13.13 18.94
C ARG A 108 -36.05 12.03 19.13
N ARG A 109 -35.87 10.89 18.44
CA ARG A 109 -36.75 9.73 18.58
C ARG A 109 -36.75 9.16 20.00
N MET A 110 -35.59 9.12 20.65
CA MET A 110 -35.47 8.69 22.04
C MET A 110 -36.23 9.62 22.98
N ARG A 111 -36.11 10.94 22.83
CA ARG A 111 -36.88 11.92 23.62
C ARG A 111 -38.37 11.76 23.42
N GLU A 112 -38.82 11.62 22.16
CA GLU A 112 -40.23 11.43 21.85
C GLU A 112 -40.84 10.18 22.47
N ILE A 113 -40.12 9.06 22.44
CA ILE A 113 -40.55 7.81 23.09
C ILE A 113 -40.52 7.96 24.61
N HIS A 114 -39.49 8.63 25.14
CA HIS A 114 -39.37 8.89 26.57
C HIS A 114 -40.53 9.75 27.09
N GLU A 115 -40.89 10.82 26.38
CA GLU A 115 -42.03 11.68 26.71
C GLU A 115 -43.36 10.93 26.65
N TYR A 116 -43.52 10.00 25.71
CA TYR A 116 -44.76 9.25 25.55
C TYR A 116 -44.92 8.08 26.54
N PHE A 117 -43.85 7.30 26.79
CA PHE A 117 -43.89 6.11 27.65
C PHE A 117 -43.40 6.35 29.08
N GLY A 118 -42.67 7.44 29.33
CA GLY A 118 -42.22 7.86 30.67
C GLY A 118 -40.98 7.17 31.22
N TYR A 119 -40.40 6.20 30.51
CA TYR A 119 -39.18 5.48 30.92
C TYR A 119 -38.07 5.63 29.90
N TRP A 120 -36.81 5.59 30.36
CA TRP A 120 -35.65 5.61 29.47
C TRP A 120 -35.50 4.25 28.79
N MET A 121 -35.38 4.26 27.47
CA MET A 121 -35.30 3.04 26.64
C MET A 121 -34.07 3.13 25.75
N ASP A 122 -33.32 2.03 25.63
CA ASP A 122 -32.15 1.99 24.76
C ASP A 122 -32.56 1.91 23.29
N PRO A 123 -31.91 2.68 22.39
CA PRO A 123 -32.25 2.70 20.96
C PRO A 123 -31.80 1.44 20.22
N LYS A 124 -31.00 0.59 20.88
CA LYS A 124 -30.57 -0.73 20.39
C LYS A 124 -31.48 -1.87 20.84
N ASP A 125 -32.46 -1.57 21.70
CA ASP A 125 -33.44 -2.56 22.13
C ASP A 125 -34.45 -2.80 20.97
N PRO A 126 -34.68 -4.05 20.52
CA PRO A 126 -35.68 -4.34 19.49
C PRO A 126 -37.09 -3.85 19.83
N ARG A 127 -37.40 -3.61 21.12
CA ARG A 127 -38.67 -3.02 21.56
C ARG A 127 -38.82 -1.56 21.12
N PHE A 128 -37.73 -0.83 20.89
CA PHE A 128 -37.76 0.59 20.50
C PHE A 128 -38.53 0.82 19.20
N GLU A 129 -38.29 0.01 18.18
CA GLU A 129 -38.99 0.10 16.89
C GLU A 129 -40.49 -0.19 17.04
N LEU A 130 -40.83 -1.20 17.84
CA LEU A 130 -42.21 -1.57 18.14
C LEU A 130 -42.98 -0.44 18.81
N MET A 131 -42.34 0.25 19.77
CA MET A 131 -42.93 1.37 20.50
C MET A 131 -43.07 2.63 19.63
N LEU A 132 -42.11 2.89 18.72
CA LEU A 132 -42.21 3.96 17.73
C LEU A 132 -43.43 3.77 16.82
N GLN A 133 -43.61 2.55 16.29
CA GLN A 133 -44.75 2.20 15.45
C GLN A 133 -46.08 2.32 16.19
N GLN A 134 -46.12 1.96 17.48
CA GLN A 134 -47.31 2.13 18.31
C GLN A 134 -47.69 3.59 18.51
N LYS A 135 -46.71 4.48 18.77
CA LYS A 135 -46.94 5.93 18.88
C LYS A 135 -47.50 6.48 17.56
N GLU A 136 -46.83 6.23 16.43
CA GLU A 136 -47.29 6.72 15.13
C GLU A 136 -48.70 6.23 14.75
N ALA A 137 -49.02 4.98 15.08
CA ALA A 137 -50.35 4.42 14.85
C ALA A 137 -51.42 5.09 15.72
N GLN A 138 -51.08 5.49 16.95
CA GLN A 138 -52.00 6.19 17.83
C GLN A 138 -52.19 7.65 17.44
N GLU A 139 -51.14 8.36 17.05
CA GLU A 139 -51.24 9.73 16.51
C GLU A 139 -52.10 9.78 15.24
N LYS A 140 -51.89 8.85 14.29
CA LYS A 140 -52.71 8.73 13.09
C LYS A 140 -54.18 8.43 13.41
N LYS A 141 -54.46 7.66 14.46
CA LYS A 141 -55.84 7.40 14.92
C LYS A 141 -56.45 8.65 15.58
N ALA A 142 -55.69 9.35 16.42
CA ALA A 142 -56.11 10.58 17.07
C ALA A 142 -56.41 11.70 16.05
N GLU A 143 -55.54 11.89 15.05
CA GLU A 143 -55.77 12.84 13.96
C GLU A 143 -57.03 12.52 13.15
N LYS A 144 -57.26 11.24 12.83
CA LYS A 144 -58.47 10.81 12.13
C LYS A 144 -59.73 11.10 12.94
N MET A 145 -59.68 10.88 14.25
CA MET A 145 -60.81 11.17 15.15
C MET A 145 -61.01 12.67 15.34
N ALA A 146 -59.93 13.47 15.42
CA ALA A 146 -60.00 14.94 15.48
C ALA A 146 -60.60 15.53 14.20
N LYS A 147 -60.14 15.10 13.02
CA LYS A 147 -60.70 15.51 11.72
C LYS A 147 -62.18 15.15 11.60
N ARG A 148 -62.59 13.97 12.07
CA ARG A 148 -64.00 13.56 12.11
C ARG A 148 -64.81 14.43 13.08
N ALA A 149 -64.27 14.74 14.26
CA ALA A 149 -64.93 15.61 15.23
C ALA A 149 -65.10 17.04 14.71
N GLU A 150 -64.10 17.59 14.01
CA GLU A 150 -64.20 18.90 13.36
C GLU A 150 -65.26 18.93 12.25
N LEU A 151 -65.31 17.88 11.42
CA LEU A 151 -66.34 17.76 10.38
C LEU A 151 -67.75 17.63 10.99
N VAL A 152 -67.90 16.88 12.08
CA VAL A 152 -69.17 16.75 12.80
C VAL A 152 -69.56 18.09 13.44
N LYS A 153 -68.62 18.81 14.07
CA LYS A 153 -68.87 20.17 14.61
C LYS A 153 -69.31 21.14 13.53
N LYS A 154 -68.66 21.12 12.36
CA LYS A 154 -69.06 21.96 11.20
C LYS A 154 -70.46 21.62 10.71
N LYS A 155 -70.80 20.33 10.59
CA LYS A 155 -72.14 19.89 10.18
C LYS A 155 -73.23 20.24 11.21
N ILE A 156 -72.92 20.16 12.51
CA ILE A 156 -73.86 20.57 13.56
C ILE A 156 -74.09 22.08 13.53
N ALA A 157 -73.04 22.88 13.27
CA ALA A 157 -73.14 24.33 13.15
C ALA A 157 -73.81 24.81 11.84
N GLU A 158 -73.92 23.95 10.82
CA GLU A 158 -74.60 24.25 9.56
C GLU A 158 -76.09 23.86 9.60
N VAL A 159 -76.50 23.02 10.55
CA VAL A 159 -77.87 22.54 10.75
C VAL A 159 -78.62 23.32 11.86
N MET A 160 -77.90 23.98 12.75
CA MET A 160 -78.45 24.99 13.69
C MET A 160 -78.40 26.39 13.08
#